data_AF-A0AAU8BPP4-F1
#
_entry.id   AF-A0AAU8BPP4-F1
#
_cell.length_a   1.000
_cell.length_b   1.000
_cell.length_c   1.000
_cell.angle_alpha   90.00
_cell.angle_beta   90.00
_cell.angle_gamma   90.00
#
_symmetry.space_group_name_H-M   'P 1'
#
loop_
_entity.id
_entity.type
_entity.pdbx_description
1 polymer ?
#
loop_
_entity_poly.entity_id
_entity_poly.type
_entity_poly.pdbx_seq_one_letter_code
_entity_poly.pdbx_strand_id
1 'polypeptide(L)'
;MKNTFITKLALPTTGILALTTTAQAFELGADTRRGVTFQFDKVIVGVKDNYVNGGFAFLEKPISAEHNISWFVEGGVGYNWNSERVDVHAPVGLRWEPVKNLDVDLFATPEVKFNDGADVGVGVDLGVSWKF
;
A
#
# COMPACT_ATOMS: atom_id res chain seq x y z
N MET A 1 -16.64 26.93 -54.90
CA MET A 1 -16.54 26.35 -53.54
C MET A 1 -15.24 26.91 -52.95
N LYS A 2 -15.25 27.94 -52.09
CA LYS A 2 -15.45 27.87 -50.61
C LYS A 2 -14.72 26.65 -50.01
N ASN A 3 -13.76 26.70 -49.08
CA ASN A 3 -13.19 27.76 -48.24
C ASN A 3 -11.78 27.30 -47.79
N THR A 4 -10.86 28.27 -47.73
CA THR A 4 -9.83 28.53 -46.71
C THR A 4 -9.65 27.48 -45.60
N PHE A 5 -8.40 27.10 -45.27
CA PHE A 5 -7.93 27.20 -43.88
C PHE A 5 -6.41 27.38 -43.82
N ILE A 6 -6.04 28.51 -43.24
CA ILE A 6 -4.70 29.04 -43.03
C ILE A 6 -3.98 28.21 -41.99
N THR A 7 -2.73 27.88 -42.32
CA THR A 7 -1.67 27.37 -41.45
C THR A 7 -1.62 28.13 -40.12
N LYS A 8 -2.17 27.53 -39.07
CA LYS A 8 -1.91 27.92 -37.67
C LYS A 8 -1.11 26.81 -37.04
N LEU A 9 0.21 26.89 -37.21
CA LEU A 9 1.17 26.19 -36.38
C LEU A 9 1.08 26.82 -34.99
N ALA A 10 0.16 26.34 -34.17
CA ALA A 10 0.18 26.63 -32.74
C ALA A 10 1.37 25.86 -32.16
N LEU A 11 2.48 26.56 -31.94
CA LEU A 11 3.44 26.20 -30.90
C LEU A 11 2.91 26.78 -29.57
N PRO A 12 2.16 26.04 -28.75
CA PRO A 12 2.22 26.28 -27.32
C PRO A 12 3.48 25.60 -26.81
N THR A 13 4.52 26.43 -26.65
CA THR A 13 5.47 26.41 -25.53
C THR A 13 5.52 25.11 -24.76
N THR A 14 6.65 24.40 -24.84
CA THR A 14 7.13 23.47 -23.83
C THR A 14 6.88 24.04 -22.44
N GLY A 15 5.74 23.68 -21.85
CA GLY A 15 5.56 23.75 -20.43
C GLY A 15 6.59 22.80 -19.88
N ILE A 16 7.66 23.36 -19.31
CA ILE A 16 8.47 22.63 -18.35
C ILE A 16 7.46 22.20 -17.29
N LEU A 17 7.00 20.95 -17.37
CA LEU A 17 6.41 20.28 -16.24
C LEU A 17 7.52 20.31 -15.19
N ALA A 18 7.46 21.30 -14.31
CA ALA A 18 8.09 21.20 -13.02
C ALA A 18 7.36 20.03 -12.34
N LEU A 19 7.88 18.82 -12.57
CA LEU A 19 7.70 17.71 -11.66
C LEU A 19 8.36 18.17 -10.36
N THR A 20 7.60 18.88 -9.53
CA THR A 20 7.92 18.99 -8.12
C THR A 20 7.81 17.57 -7.60
N THR A 21 8.93 16.85 -7.59
CA THR A 21 9.06 15.59 -6.88
C THR A 21 8.93 15.92 -5.41
N THR A 22 7.70 16.04 -4.90
CA THR A 22 7.48 15.79 -3.48
C THR A 22 8.00 14.37 -3.28
N ALA A 23 9.08 14.21 -2.52
CA ALA A 23 9.60 12.89 -2.18
C ALA A 23 8.43 12.09 -1.61
N GLN A 24 7.88 11.15 -2.38
CA GLN A 24 6.88 10.24 -1.87
C GLN A 24 7.60 9.39 -0.81
N ALA A 25 7.04 9.36 0.40
CA ALA A 25 7.56 8.50 1.44
C ALA A 25 7.59 7.07 0.89
N PHE A 26 8.78 6.49 0.88
CA PHE A 26 9.00 5.13 0.43
C PHE A 26 9.37 4.28 1.64
N GLU A 27 8.71 3.14 1.77
CA GLU A 27 9.03 2.17 2.83
C GLU A 27 9.27 0.79 2.23
N LEU A 28 10.24 0.09 2.80
CA LEU A 28 10.52 -1.31 2.51
C LEU A 28 10.28 -2.12 3.78
N GLY A 29 9.47 -3.17 3.71
CA GLY A 29 9.15 -3.99 4.86
C GLY A 29 9.06 -5.47 4.56
N ALA A 30 8.81 -6.22 5.63
CA ALA A 30 8.45 -7.62 5.57
C ALA A 30 7.49 -7.96 6.71
N ASP A 31 6.46 -8.76 6.42
CA ASP A 31 5.57 -9.29 7.44
C ASP A 31 5.12 -10.73 7.17
N THR A 32 4.57 -11.37 8.21
CA THR A 32 4.19 -12.79 8.19
C THR A 32 3.04 -13.09 7.23
N ARG A 33 2.21 -12.12 6.83
CA ARG A 33 1.06 -12.32 5.94
C ARG A 33 1.41 -12.07 4.47
N ARG A 34 2.01 -10.93 4.19
CA ARG A 34 2.21 -10.31 2.87
C ARG A 34 3.61 -10.55 2.30
N GLY A 35 4.56 -11.04 3.11
CA GLY A 35 5.94 -11.27 2.69
C GLY A 35 6.69 -9.95 2.60
N VAL A 36 7.46 -9.75 1.54
CA VAL A 36 8.17 -8.47 1.31
C VAL A 36 7.16 -7.42 0.85
N THR A 37 7.18 -6.25 1.49
CA THR A 37 6.27 -5.14 1.21
C THR A 37 7.01 -3.90 0.74
N PHE A 38 6.39 -3.17 -0.18
CA PHE A 38 6.82 -1.87 -0.66
C PHE A 38 5.66 -0.90 -0.46
N GLN A 39 5.92 0.22 0.21
CA GLN A 39 4.93 1.26 0.40
C GLN A 39 5.37 2.54 -0.30
N PHE A 40 4.46 3.12 -1.07
CA PHE A 40 4.62 4.42 -1.72
C PHE A 40 3.49 5.32 -1.25
N ASP A 41 3.81 6.26 -0.36
CA ASP A 41 2.82 7.04 0.39
C ASP A 41 1.84 6.11 1.13
N LYS A 42 0.60 5.96 0.65
CA LYS A 42 -0.41 5.08 1.26
C LYS A 42 -0.59 3.76 0.54
N VAL A 43 -0.03 3.61 -0.66
CA VAL A 43 -0.21 2.39 -1.46
C VAL A 43 0.83 1.36 -1.03
N ILE A 44 0.35 0.17 -0.70
CA ILE A 44 1.17 -0.96 -0.25
C ILE A 44 1.12 -2.05 -1.32
N VAL A 45 2.26 -2.64 -1.65
CA VAL A 45 2.37 -3.81 -2.51
C VAL A 45 3.17 -4.87 -1.78
N GLY A 46 2.64 -6.09 -1.69
CA GLY A 46 3.30 -7.21 -1.02
C GLY A 46 3.45 -8.42 -1.94
N VAL A 47 4.54 -9.16 -1.76
CA VAL A 47 4.81 -10.41 -2.47
C VAL A 47 5.31 -11.48 -1.50
N LYS A 48 4.69 -12.65 -1.53
CA LYS A 48 5.05 -13.82 -0.72
C LYS A 48 4.79 -15.11 -1.49
N ASP A 49 5.82 -15.91 -1.75
CA ASP A 49 5.68 -17.21 -2.41
C ASP A 49 4.81 -17.14 -3.69
N ASN A 50 3.61 -17.72 -3.67
CA ASN A 50 2.64 -17.72 -4.76
C ASN A 50 1.54 -16.65 -4.63
N TYR A 51 1.80 -15.59 -3.88
CA TYR A 51 0.84 -14.59 -3.48
C TYR A 51 1.35 -13.18 -3.76
N VAL A 52 0.53 -12.37 -4.41
CA VAL A 52 0.71 -10.93 -4.54
C VAL A 52 -0.47 -10.23 -3.91
N ASN A 53 -0.22 -9.12 -3.22
CA ASN A 53 -1.26 -8.29 -2.64
C ASN A 53 -1.00 -6.81 -2.89
N GLY A 54 -2.09 -6.05 -2.94
CA GLY A 54 -2.10 -4.60 -2.99
C GLY A 54 -3.02 -4.08 -1.90
N GLY A 55 -2.60 -3.04 -1.19
CA GLY A 55 -3.35 -2.45 -0.09
C GLY A 55 -3.22 -0.95 -0.02
N PHE A 56 -3.96 -0.36 0.91
CA PHE A 56 -3.97 1.06 1.18
C PHE A 56 -3.99 1.33 2.69
N ALA A 57 -3.11 2.21 3.16
CA ALA A 57 -3.11 2.72 4.51
C ALA A 57 -4.22 3.79 4.67
N PHE A 58 -5.32 3.42 5.33
CA PHE A 58 -6.46 4.33 5.49
C PHE A 58 -6.26 5.30 6.64
N LEU A 59 -5.76 4.78 7.76
CA LEU A 59 -5.68 5.52 9.00
C LEU A 59 -4.44 5.09 9.78
N GLU A 60 -3.74 6.08 10.32
CA GLU A 60 -2.76 5.90 11.37
C GLU A 60 -2.96 7.01 12.40
N LYS A 61 -3.05 6.66 13.68
CA LYS A 61 -3.28 7.61 14.77
C LYS A 61 -2.44 7.28 16.00
N PRO A 62 -1.81 8.29 16.62
CA PRO A 62 -0.98 8.07 17.81
C PRO A 62 -1.85 7.60 18.99
N ILE A 63 -1.34 6.61 19.71
CA ILE A 63 -1.81 6.21 21.05
C ILE A 63 -0.91 6.82 22.11
N SER A 64 0.41 6.77 21.88
CA SER A 64 1.41 7.37 22.76
C SER A 64 2.47 8.08 21.93
N ALA A 65 2.54 9.40 22.06
CA ALA A 65 3.60 10.19 21.45
C ALA A 65 4.95 10.03 22.17
N GLU A 66 4.95 9.69 23.47
CA GLU A 66 6.18 9.46 24.23
C GLU A 66 6.90 8.19 23.80
N HIS A 67 6.14 7.16 23.42
CA HIS A 67 6.68 5.84 23.04
C HIS A 67 6.66 5.59 21.53
N ASN A 68 6.26 6.59 20.73
CA ASN A 68 6.05 6.47 19.28
C ASN A 68 5.19 5.26 18.89
N ILE A 69 4.03 5.12 19.53
CA ILE A 69 3.08 4.05 19.25
C ILE A 69 1.85 4.65 18.59
N SER A 70 1.47 4.09 17.45
CA SER A 70 0.23 4.38 16.74
C SER A 70 -0.60 3.11 16.58
N TRP A 71 -1.89 3.28 16.31
CA TRP A 71 -2.70 2.22 15.73
C TRP A 71 -3.00 2.56 14.28
N PHE A 72 -3.25 1.53 13.49
CA PHE A 72 -3.52 1.69 12.07
C PHE A 72 -4.67 0.81 11.59
N VAL A 73 -5.23 1.23 10.45
CA VAL A 73 -6.19 0.45 9.66
C VAL A 73 -5.77 0.50 8.21
N GLU A 74 -5.70 -0.67 7.61
CA GLU A 74 -5.41 -0.87 6.20
C GLU A 74 -6.54 -1.67 5.56
N GLY A 75 -6.54 -1.72 4.24
CA GLY A 75 -7.30 -2.71 3.51
C GLY A 75 -6.69 -2.99 2.16
N GLY A 76 -6.92 -4.19 1.68
CA GLY A 76 -6.26 -4.67 0.48
C GLY A 76 -6.93 -5.88 -0.12
N VAL A 77 -6.38 -6.25 -1.27
CA VAL A 77 -6.77 -7.42 -2.04
C VAL A 77 -5.54 -8.25 -2.35
N GLY A 78 -5.72 -9.55 -2.40
CA GLY A 78 -4.67 -10.50 -2.69
C GLY A 78 -5.06 -11.47 -3.79
N TYR A 79 -4.08 -11.97 -4.52
CA TYR A 79 -4.25 -13.06 -5.48
C TYR A 79 -3.18 -14.12 -5.26
N ASN A 80 -3.63 -15.36 -5.08
CA ASN A 80 -2.77 -16.52 -4.98
C ASN A 80 -2.85 -17.34 -6.27
N TRP A 81 -1.80 -17.34 -7.09
CA TRP A 81 -1.82 -18.01 -8.40
C TRP A 81 -1.65 -19.54 -8.32
N ASN A 82 -1.29 -20.11 -7.16
CA ASN A 82 -1.24 -21.57 -7.00
C ASN A 82 -2.61 -22.18 -6.67
N SER A 83 -3.45 -21.42 -5.94
CA SER A 83 -4.80 -21.84 -5.58
C SER A 83 -5.90 -21.11 -6.36
N GLU A 84 -5.50 -20.21 -7.26
CA GLU A 84 -6.35 -19.31 -8.05
C GLU A 84 -7.34 -18.49 -7.20
N ARG A 85 -7.01 -18.25 -5.92
CA ARG A 85 -7.89 -17.56 -4.98
C ARG A 85 -7.63 -16.06 -4.95
N VAL A 86 -8.71 -15.30 -4.93
CA VAL A 86 -8.68 -13.88 -4.58
C VAL A 86 -9.07 -13.73 -3.11
N ASP A 87 -8.45 -12.79 -2.41
CA ASP A 87 -8.87 -12.40 -1.07
C ASP A 87 -9.04 -10.90 -0.92
N VAL A 88 -9.89 -10.51 0.02
CA VAL A 88 -10.04 -9.15 0.52
C VAL A 88 -9.70 -9.19 2.00
N HIS A 89 -8.86 -8.29 2.46
CA HIS A 89 -8.39 -8.25 3.84
C HIS A 89 -8.38 -6.83 4.39
N ALA A 90 -8.53 -6.69 5.70
CA ALA A 90 -8.54 -5.40 6.39
C ALA A 90 -7.66 -5.43 7.65
N PRO A 91 -6.32 -5.30 7.52
CA PRO A 91 -5.42 -5.31 8.66
C PRO A 91 -5.73 -4.18 9.66
N VAL A 92 -5.76 -4.53 10.94
CA VAL A 92 -5.91 -3.58 12.04
C VAL A 92 -4.88 -3.91 13.10
N GLY A 93 -4.08 -2.92 13.50
CA GLY A 93 -2.94 -3.21 14.36
C GLY A 93 -2.36 -2.03 15.10
N LEU A 94 -1.27 -2.33 15.79
CA LEU A 94 -0.40 -1.40 16.48
C LEU A 94 0.91 -1.31 15.71
N ARG A 95 1.42 -0.10 15.62
CA ARG A 95 2.71 0.24 15.04
C ARG A 95 3.56 0.91 16.10
N TRP A 96 4.80 0.46 16.23
CA TRP A 96 5.77 1.02 17.14
C TRP A 96 7.01 1.44 16.37
N GLU A 97 7.45 2.69 16.54
CA GLU A 97 8.72 3.19 16.01
C GLU A 97 9.77 3.23 17.13
N PRO A 98 10.44 2.08 17.46
CA PRO A 98 11.43 2.02 18.53
C PRO A 98 12.65 2.90 18.28
N VAL A 99 13.01 3.06 17.00
CA VAL A 99 14.07 3.94 16.54
C VAL A 99 13.59 4.62 15.27
N LYS A 100 14.08 5.84 15.02
CA LYS A 100 13.70 6.65 13.87
C LYS A 100 13.73 5.82 12.58
N ASN A 101 12.64 5.88 11.82
CA ASN A 101 12.41 5.21 10.54
C ASN A 101 12.21 3.68 10.57
N LEU A 102 12.33 3.01 11.73
CA LEU A 102 12.03 1.58 11.84
C LEU A 102 10.66 1.41 12.48
N ASP A 103 9.71 0.85 11.75
CA ASP A 103 8.42 0.44 12.30
C ASP A 103 8.43 -1.05 12.62
N VAL A 104 7.78 -1.40 13.73
CA VAL A 104 7.44 -2.76 14.13
C VAL A 104 5.93 -2.83 14.31
N ASP A 105 5.29 -3.71 13.53
CA ASP A 105 3.85 -3.82 13.46
C ASP A 105 3.37 -5.14 14.09
N LEU A 106 2.30 -5.07 14.89
CA LEU A 106 1.53 -6.22 15.36
C LEU A 106 0.07 -6.00 14.97
N PHE A 107 -0.49 -6.90 14.17
CA PHE A 107 -1.81 -6.69 13.60
C PHE A 107 -2.63 -7.97 13.47
N ALA A 108 -3.95 -7.80 13.46
CA ALA A 108 -4.89 -8.84 13.09
C ALA A 108 -5.39 -8.59 11.66
N THR A 109 -5.54 -9.67 10.89
CA THR A 109 -5.94 -9.63 9.49
C THR A 109 -7.26 -10.39 9.30
N PRO A 110 -8.42 -9.74 9.55
CA PRO A 110 -9.68 -10.28 9.06
C PRO A 110 -9.67 -10.32 7.53
N GLU A 111 -10.08 -11.45 6.98
CA GLU A 111 -10.03 -11.70 5.55
C GLU A 111 -11.20 -12.55 5.06
N VAL A 112 -11.55 -12.35 3.80
CA VAL A 112 -12.47 -13.19 3.05
C VAL A 112 -11.77 -13.69 1.80
N LYS A 113 -11.66 -15.00 1.66
CA LYS A 113 -11.10 -15.67 0.48
C LYS A 113 -12.25 -16.16 -0.39
N PHE A 114 -12.11 -15.96 -1.70
CA PHE A 114 -13.09 -16.36 -2.69
C PHE A 114 -12.53 -17.53 -3.52
N ASN A 115 -13.16 -18.70 -3.37
CA ASN A 115 -12.90 -19.89 -4.18
C ASN A 115 -14.09 -20.86 -4.09
N ASP A 116 -14.92 -20.93 -5.14
CA ASP A 116 -16.17 -21.72 -5.15
C ASP A 116 -17.08 -21.47 -3.93
N GLY A 117 -16.98 -20.28 -3.34
CA GLY A 117 -17.59 -19.91 -2.06
C GLY A 117 -16.78 -18.82 -1.34
N ALA A 118 -17.34 -18.29 -0.24
CA ALA A 118 -16.67 -17.33 0.62
C ALA A 118 -16.19 -18.03 1.90
N ASP A 119 -14.88 -17.94 2.16
CA ASP A 119 -14.23 -18.46 3.36
C ASP A 119 -13.71 -17.29 4.19
N VAL A 120 -14.12 -17.22 5.47
CA VAL A 120 -13.80 -16.09 6.36
C VAL A 120 -12.77 -16.52 7.38
N GLY A 121 -11.70 -15.74 7.50
CA GLY A 121 -10.61 -16.00 8.43
C GLY A 121 -10.17 -14.76 9.17
N VAL A 122 -9.41 -14.98 10.25
CA VAL A 122 -8.66 -13.93 10.95
C VAL A 122 -7.27 -14.47 11.27
N GLY A 123 -6.23 -13.78 10.80
CA GLY A 123 -4.84 -14.04 11.16
C GLY A 123 -4.32 -13.05 12.22
N VAL A 124 -3.23 -13.40 12.89
CA VAL A 124 -2.42 -12.46 13.68
C VAL A 124 -1.02 -12.49 13.11
N ASP A 125 -0.47 -11.32 12.87
CA ASP A 125 0.72 -11.12 12.05
C ASP A 125 1.66 -10.10 12.68
N LEU A 126 2.95 -10.26 12.34
CA LEU A 126 4.03 -9.38 12.77
C LEU A 126 4.78 -8.87 11.54
N GLY A 127 5.14 -7.60 11.55
CA GLY A 127 5.84 -6.93 10.47
C GLY A 127 6.95 -6.00 10.96
N VAL A 128 7.89 -5.73 10.07
CA VAL A 128 8.91 -4.69 10.22
C VAL A 128 9.03 -3.90 8.92
N SER A 129 9.17 -2.58 8.99
CA SER A 129 9.43 -1.74 7.82
C SER A 129 10.44 -0.64 8.11
N TRP A 130 11.12 -0.18 7.05
CA TRP A 130 12.08 0.91 7.09
C TRP A 130 11.66 2.05 6.16
N LYS A 131 11.58 3.27 6.70
CA LYS A 131 11.20 4.50 5.98
C LYS A 131 12.44 5.22 5.42
N PHE A 132 12.38 5.62 4.15
CA PHE A 132 13.44 6.34 3.44
C PHE A 132 13.16 7.84 3.30
#